data_AF-A0A6I2F1V7-F1
#
_entry.id   AF-A0A6I2F1V7-F1
#
_cell.length_a   1.000
_cell.length_b   1.000
_cell.length_c   1.000
_cell.angle_alpha   90.00
_cell.angle_beta   90.00
_cell.angle_gamma   90.00
#
_symmetry.space_group_name_H-M   'P 1'
#
loop_
_entity.id
_entity.type
_entity.pdbx_description
1 polymer ?
#
loop_
_entity_poly.entity_id
_entity_poly.type
_entity_poly.pdbx_seq_one_letter_code
_entity_poly.pdbx_strand_id
1 'polypeptide(L)'
;MVMAAPSAAHPTASRLPASTRRGLVVFGVACAVVSAGSWTAAGLLDVAVMSTSLSYWLFVVGTCGPSLAALIAFLAVRRSAAVRVRVRAPWVWLPLAVVLGALPPVVAEIVLGLGSFGAEASGVVAAAGGTLPFLLTYLVAGPLAEEFGWRGYLQPRLRMRYGPLATAVIVGAAWSVWHLPLFLLPGTGQHEMGLFTANGLMFLLMVIPLSMTFLFLSERLRGGVWSAIVAHLAVNVALSLFPPQTPAGGAIQLATTSAIAFAAWRVMRQGPAGPATADGRVPSSV
;
A
#
# COMPACT_ATOMS: atom_id res chain seq x y z
N MET A 1 -2.15 19.88 -45.25
CA MET A 1 -0.96 20.13 -44.41
C MET A 1 -1.45 20.65 -43.07
N VAL A 2 -1.74 19.74 -42.13
CA VAL A 2 -2.27 20.09 -40.80
C VAL A 2 -1.06 20.24 -39.88
N MET A 3 -0.83 21.45 -39.38
CA MET A 3 0.21 21.73 -38.39
C MET A 3 -0.11 20.98 -37.09
N ALA A 4 0.77 20.07 -36.70
CA ALA A 4 0.76 19.47 -35.38
C ALA A 4 1.03 20.58 -34.35
N ALA A 5 0.13 20.73 -33.38
CA ALA A 5 0.34 21.62 -32.24
C ALA A 5 1.57 21.15 -31.43
N PRO A 6 2.44 22.06 -30.96
CA PRO A 6 3.64 21.68 -30.24
C PRO A 6 3.26 20.98 -28.93
N SER A 7 3.86 19.80 -28.72
CA SER A 7 3.85 19.07 -27.45
C SER A 7 4.24 20.03 -26.33
N ALA A 8 3.33 20.24 -25.37
CA ALA A 8 3.60 21.04 -24.18
C ALA A 8 4.84 20.48 -23.47
N ALA A 9 5.94 21.24 -23.51
CA ALA A 9 7.16 20.92 -22.80
C ALA A 9 6.83 20.69 -21.32
N HIS A 10 7.35 19.60 -20.74
CA HIS A 10 7.32 19.42 -19.30
C HIS A 10 7.98 20.64 -18.63
N PRO A 11 7.30 21.34 -17.71
CA PRO A 11 7.94 22.42 -16.97
C PRO A 11 9.15 21.84 -16.24
N THR A 12 10.29 22.50 -16.39
CA THR A 12 11.52 22.20 -15.65
C THR A 12 11.17 21.92 -14.20
N ALA A 13 11.56 20.74 -13.69
CA ALA A 13 11.09 20.23 -12.40
C ALA A 13 11.41 21.23 -11.29
N SER A 14 10.42 22.03 -10.91
CA SER A 14 10.56 23.01 -9.85
C SER A 14 10.88 22.26 -8.56
N ARG A 15 11.90 22.74 -7.83
CA ARG A 15 12.28 22.12 -6.56
C ARG A 15 11.07 22.17 -5.62
N LEU A 16 10.76 21.06 -4.94
CA LEU A 16 9.71 21.02 -3.91
C LEU A 16 9.90 22.18 -2.91
N PRO A 17 8.82 22.77 -2.36
CA PRO A 17 8.93 23.79 -1.32
C PRO A 17 9.83 23.33 -0.17
N ALA A 18 10.62 24.24 0.40
CA ALA A 18 11.58 23.91 1.46
C ALA A 18 10.90 23.23 2.67
N SER A 19 9.68 23.67 3.03
CA SER A 19 8.89 23.04 4.09
C SER A 19 8.45 21.62 3.74
N THR A 20 8.10 21.33 2.48
CA THR A 20 7.79 19.98 2.00
C THR A 20 9.02 19.08 2.07
N ARG A 21 10.19 19.56 1.63
CA ARG A 21 11.44 18.78 1.73
C ARG A 21 11.79 18.47 3.17
N ARG A 22 11.72 19.46 4.07
CA ARG A 22 11.95 19.27 5.50
C ARG A 22 10.97 18.26 6.09
N GLY A 23 9.68 18.36 5.73
CA GLY A 23 8.65 17.41 6.16
C GLY A 23 8.93 15.98 5.72
N LEU A 24 9.39 15.77 4.48
CA LEU A 24 9.80 14.44 3.99
C LEU A 24 10.99 13.86 4.75
N VAL A 25 11.99 14.70 5.09
CA VAL A 25 13.14 14.26 5.91
C VAL A 25 12.67 13.87 7.31
N VAL A 26 11.88 14.73 7.97
CA VAL A 26 11.35 14.45 9.31
C VAL A 26 10.50 13.17 9.30
N PHE A 27 9.65 13.00 8.28
CA PHE A 27 8.86 11.79 8.09
C PHE A 27 9.75 10.55 7.97
N GLY A 28 10.75 10.57 7.07
CA GLY A 28 11.62 9.42 6.85
C GLY A 28 12.41 9.03 8.11
N VAL A 29 13.00 10.02 8.80
CA VAL A 29 13.74 9.79 10.04
C VAL A 29 12.82 9.29 11.16
N ALA A 30 11.68 9.94 11.39
CA ALA A 30 10.74 9.52 12.42
C ALA A 30 10.17 8.12 12.13
N CYS A 31 9.87 7.80 10.87
CA CYS A 31 9.37 6.49 10.48
C CYS A 31 10.42 5.41 10.77
N ALA A 32 11.69 5.64 10.40
CA ALA A 32 12.77 4.71 10.67
C ALA A 32 13.00 4.55 12.18
N VAL A 33 13.03 5.63 12.95
CA VAL A 33 13.26 5.59 14.40
C VAL A 33 12.14 4.87 15.14
N VAL A 34 10.88 5.20 14.85
CA VAL A 34 9.73 4.57 15.52
C VAL A 34 9.66 3.09 15.15
N SER A 35 9.71 2.75 13.87
CA SER A 35 9.60 1.34 13.44
C SER A 35 10.81 0.51 13.82
N ALA A 36 12.00 0.89 13.36
CA ALA A 36 13.20 0.10 13.62
C ALA A 36 13.56 0.11 15.11
N GLY A 37 13.37 1.21 15.83
CA GLY A 37 13.62 1.27 17.26
C GLY A 37 12.71 0.31 18.05
N SER A 38 11.40 0.35 17.80
CA SER A 38 10.47 -0.54 18.50
C SER A 38 10.66 -2.01 18.12
N TRP A 39 10.91 -2.32 16.85
CA TRP A 39 11.16 -3.69 16.42
C TRP A 39 12.53 -4.23 16.85
N THR A 40 13.57 -3.41 16.87
CA THR A 40 14.86 -3.81 17.45
C THR A 40 14.69 -4.14 18.93
N ALA A 41 13.99 -3.28 19.69
CA ALA A 41 13.68 -3.56 21.08
C ALA A 41 12.86 -4.84 21.27
N ALA A 42 11.89 -5.12 20.38
CA ALA A 42 11.14 -6.38 20.41
C ALA A 42 12.03 -7.59 20.13
N GLY A 43 12.93 -7.51 19.13
CA GLY A 43 13.84 -8.59 18.78
C GLY A 43 14.87 -8.89 19.87
N LEU A 44 15.30 -7.87 20.63
CA LEU A 44 16.19 -8.05 21.78
C LEU A 44 15.55 -8.83 22.94
N LEU A 45 14.22 -8.99 22.95
CA LEU A 45 13.54 -9.84 23.93
C LEU A 45 13.70 -11.33 23.62
N ASP A 46 14.16 -11.69 22.42
CA ASP A 46 14.37 -13.07 21.94
C ASP A 46 13.14 -13.97 22.12
N VAL A 47 11.96 -13.41 21.90
CA VAL A 47 10.68 -14.11 21.95
C VAL A 47 9.82 -13.72 20.76
N ALA A 48 8.88 -14.59 20.38
CA ALA A 48 7.94 -14.28 19.32
C ALA A 48 7.13 -13.02 19.64
N VAL A 49 6.82 -12.20 18.63
CA VAL A 49 6.19 -10.88 18.85
C VAL A 49 4.87 -10.96 19.62
N MET A 50 4.10 -12.04 19.47
CA MET A 50 2.80 -12.25 20.15
C MET A 50 2.90 -12.99 21.50
N SER A 51 4.11 -13.35 21.95
CA SER A 51 4.29 -14.20 23.14
C SER A 51 4.13 -13.47 24.47
N THR A 52 4.46 -12.18 24.51
CA THR A 52 4.34 -11.34 25.71
C THR A 52 3.62 -10.04 25.40
N SER A 53 3.00 -9.42 26.41
CA SER A 53 2.39 -8.09 26.26
C SER A 53 3.40 -7.04 25.79
N LEU A 54 4.64 -7.08 26.30
CA LEU A 54 5.68 -6.11 25.94
C LEU A 54 6.12 -6.28 24.47
N SER A 55 6.43 -7.50 24.03
CA SER A 55 6.81 -7.77 22.63
C SER A 55 5.69 -7.39 21.66
N TYR A 56 4.43 -7.65 22.05
CA TYR A 56 3.24 -7.30 21.28
C TYR A 56 3.13 -5.79 21.09
N TRP A 57 3.21 -5.02 22.17
CA TRP A 57 3.08 -3.56 22.08
C TRP A 57 4.24 -2.90 21.35
N LEU A 58 5.46 -3.41 21.50
CA LEU A 58 6.61 -2.96 20.70
C LEU A 58 6.39 -3.23 19.20
N PHE A 59 5.86 -4.41 18.84
CA PHE A 59 5.50 -4.72 17.46
C PHE A 59 4.42 -3.77 16.90
N VAL A 60 3.36 -3.52 17.67
CA VAL A 60 2.26 -2.61 17.28
C VAL A 60 2.76 -1.16 17.11
N VAL A 61 3.55 -0.64 18.05
CA VAL A 61 4.12 0.71 17.93
C VAL A 61 5.02 0.83 16.71
N GLY A 62 5.84 -0.19 16.44
CA GLY A 62 6.69 -0.21 15.26
C GLY A 62 5.87 -0.19 13.96
N THR A 63 4.75 -0.92 13.92
CA THR A 63 3.80 -0.94 12.80
C THR A 63 3.13 0.42 12.58
N CYS A 64 2.85 1.17 13.65
CA CYS A 64 2.33 2.54 13.58
C CYS A 64 3.34 3.59 13.07
N GLY A 65 4.60 3.21 12.84
CA GLY A 65 5.68 4.13 12.49
C GLY A 65 5.38 5.09 11.34
N PRO A 66 4.84 4.66 10.19
CA PRO A 66 4.51 5.57 9.09
C PRO A 66 3.48 6.64 9.48
N SER A 67 2.38 6.26 10.15
CA SER A 67 1.34 7.22 10.52
C SER A 67 1.76 8.12 11.68
N LEU A 68 2.51 7.60 12.66
CA LEU A 68 3.11 8.41 13.73
C LEU A 68 4.15 9.38 13.16
N ALA A 69 4.97 8.95 12.20
CA ALA A 69 5.92 9.81 11.51
C ALA A 69 5.23 10.93 10.73
N ALA A 70 4.10 10.64 10.08
CA ALA A 70 3.28 11.66 9.44
C ALA A 70 2.74 12.70 10.44
N LEU A 71 2.26 12.25 11.59
CA LEU A 71 1.82 13.13 12.67
C LEU A 71 2.97 14.00 13.20
N ILE A 72 4.13 13.40 13.50
CA ILE A 72 5.34 14.10 13.96
C ILE A 72 5.76 15.15 12.92
N ALA A 73 5.84 14.77 11.65
CA ALA A 73 6.24 15.67 10.59
C ALA A 73 5.22 16.80 10.35
N PHE A 74 3.94 16.54 10.54
CA PHE A 74 2.89 17.57 10.50
C PHE A 74 3.04 18.58 11.65
N LEU A 75 3.24 18.10 12.88
CA LEU A 75 3.39 18.95 14.07
C LEU A 75 4.70 19.74 14.07
N ALA A 76 5.81 19.09 13.69
CA ALA A 76 7.14 19.71 13.64
C ALA A 76 7.29 20.71 12.49
N VAL A 77 6.54 20.53 11.40
CA VAL A 77 6.58 21.39 10.21
C VAL A 77 5.19 22.00 9.96
N ARG A 78 4.78 22.89 10.87
CA ARG A 78 3.47 23.61 10.88
C ARG A 78 3.12 24.37 9.58
N ARG A 79 4.06 24.51 8.64
CA ARG A 79 3.89 25.14 7.32
C ARG A 79 4.22 24.22 6.14
N SER A 80 4.23 22.90 6.34
CA SER A 80 4.30 21.98 5.21
C SER A 80 3.04 22.19 4.36
N ALA A 81 3.22 22.35 3.03
CA ALA A 81 2.11 22.67 2.15
C ALA A 81 0.99 21.63 2.34
N ALA A 82 -0.20 22.09 2.73
CA ALA A 82 -1.36 21.21 2.87
C ALA A 82 -1.72 20.66 1.48
N VAL A 83 -1.46 19.38 1.26
CA VAL A 83 -1.83 18.72 0.00
C VAL A 83 -3.28 18.27 0.13
N ARG A 84 -4.19 18.99 -0.52
CA ARG A 84 -5.61 18.60 -0.57
C ARG A 84 -5.81 17.47 -1.56
N VAL A 85 -6.03 16.26 -1.06
CA VAL A 85 -6.49 15.13 -1.85
C VAL A 85 -7.99 15.25 -2.05
N ARG A 86 -8.46 15.29 -3.30
CA ARG A 86 -9.91 15.32 -3.60
C ARG A 86 -10.49 13.92 -3.41
N VAL A 87 -11.07 13.66 -2.25
CA VAL A 87 -11.83 12.44 -1.99
C VAL A 87 -13.26 12.61 -2.51
N ARG A 88 -13.78 11.62 -3.24
CA ARG A 88 -15.19 11.57 -3.67
C ARG A 88 -15.72 10.17 -3.42
N ALA A 89 -16.71 10.07 -2.52
CA ALA A 89 -17.43 8.83 -2.19
C ALA A 89 -16.50 7.61 -1.98
N PRO A 90 -15.62 7.62 -0.96
CA PRO A 90 -14.62 6.59 -0.73
C PRO A 90 -15.22 5.18 -0.60
N TRP A 91 -16.48 5.10 -0.14
CA TRP A 91 -17.24 3.87 0.00
C TRP A 91 -17.56 3.16 -1.34
N VAL A 92 -17.72 3.89 -2.44
CA VAL A 92 -18.12 3.32 -3.74
C VAL A 92 -17.05 2.35 -4.28
N TRP A 93 -15.79 2.59 -3.95
CA TRP A 93 -14.67 1.81 -4.45
C TRP A 93 -14.17 0.74 -3.47
N LEU A 94 -14.79 0.61 -2.29
CA LEU A 94 -14.38 -0.41 -1.31
C LEU A 94 -14.53 -1.83 -1.83
N PRO A 95 -15.62 -2.21 -2.55
CA PRO A 95 -15.72 -3.55 -3.11
C PRO A 95 -14.58 -3.85 -4.10
N LEU A 96 -14.26 -2.88 -4.96
CA LEU A 96 -13.13 -3.03 -5.89
C LEU A 96 -11.79 -3.09 -5.15
N ALA A 97 -11.61 -2.32 -4.09
CA ALA A 97 -10.41 -2.38 -3.25
C ALA A 97 -10.22 -3.76 -2.62
N VAL A 98 -11.30 -4.38 -2.11
CA VAL A 98 -11.26 -5.75 -1.59
C VAL A 98 -10.85 -6.73 -2.68
N VAL A 99 -11.50 -6.66 -3.86
CA VAL A 99 -11.19 -7.56 -4.98
C VAL A 99 -9.74 -7.40 -5.41
N LEU A 100 -9.26 -6.19 -5.68
CA LEU A 100 -7.89 -5.97 -6.15
C LEU A 100 -6.83 -6.36 -5.13
N GLY A 101 -7.13 -6.25 -3.83
CA GLY A 101 -6.24 -6.67 -2.76
C GLY A 101 -6.19 -8.20 -2.56
N ALA A 102 -7.34 -8.87 -2.59
CA ALA A 102 -7.44 -10.31 -2.36
C ALA A 102 -7.10 -11.16 -3.58
N LEU A 103 -7.15 -10.59 -4.80
CA LEU A 103 -6.99 -11.34 -6.04
C LEU A 103 -5.65 -12.09 -6.16
N PRO A 104 -4.47 -11.52 -5.84
CA PRO A 104 -3.21 -12.22 -6.05
C PRO A 104 -3.06 -13.54 -5.27
N PRO A 105 -3.33 -13.60 -3.94
CA PRO A 105 -3.29 -14.87 -3.21
C PRO A 105 -4.36 -15.87 -3.70
N VAL A 106 -5.57 -15.39 -3.99
CA VAL A 106 -6.67 -16.21 -4.51
C VAL A 106 -6.32 -16.85 -5.86
N VAL A 107 -5.71 -16.09 -6.77
CA VAL A 107 -5.29 -16.63 -8.08
C VAL A 107 -4.19 -17.67 -7.92
N ALA A 108 -3.23 -17.46 -7.03
CA ALA A 108 -2.18 -18.45 -6.76
C ALA A 108 -2.76 -19.77 -6.23
N GLU A 109 -3.69 -19.69 -5.28
CA GLU A 109 -4.41 -20.84 -4.74
C GLU A 109 -5.16 -21.63 -5.83
N ILE A 110 -5.94 -20.93 -6.67
CA ILE A 110 -6.71 -21.57 -7.75
C ILE A 110 -5.80 -22.22 -8.78
N VAL A 111 -4.75 -21.53 -9.23
CA VAL A 111 -3.85 -22.01 -10.29
C VAL A 111 -3.04 -23.23 -9.85
N LEU A 112 -2.62 -23.26 -8.59
CA LEU A 112 -1.85 -24.40 -8.05
C LEU A 112 -2.74 -25.55 -7.56
N GLY A 113 -4.06 -25.34 -7.49
CA GLY A 113 -5.00 -26.38 -7.08
C GLY A 113 -4.74 -26.89 -5.66
N LEU A 114 -4.30 -26.02 -4.74
CA LEU A 114 -3.88 -26.44 -3.39
C LEU A 114 -5.06 -26.93 -2.54
N GLY A 115 -6.29 -26.53 -2.88
CA GLY A 115 -7.50 -26.99 -2.20
C GLY A 115 -7.61 -26.50 -0.75
N SER A 116 -6.88 -25.44 -0.40
CA SER A 116 -6.84 -24.86 0.95
C SER A 116 -8.05 -23.97 1.24
N PHE A 117 -8.87 -23.67 0.23
CA PHE A 117 -10.13 -22.92 0.37
C PHE A 117 -11.01 -23.49 1.48
N GLY A 118 -11.08 -22.77 2.59
CA GLY A 118 -11.88 -23.10 3.76
C GLY A 118 -11.19 -24.00 4.79
N ALA A 119 -10.18 -24.77 4.40
CA ALA A 119 -9.47 -25.71 5.29
C ALA A 119 -8.63 -24.97 6.34
N GLU A 120 -7.82 -24.00 5.93
CA GLU A 120 -7.01 -23.19 6.86
C GLU A 120 -7.78 -22.01 7.45
N ALA A 121 -8.77 -21.49 6.70
CA ALA A 121 -9.52 -20.30 7.08
C ALA A 121 -10.28 -20.46 8.41
N SER A 122 -10.90 -21.62 8.64
CA SER A 122 -11.65 -21.88 9.88
C SER A 122 -10.72 -21.93 11.10
N GLY A 123 -9.55 -22.56 10.98
CA GLY A 123 -8.56 -22.68 12.06
C GLY A 123 -7.94 -21.33 12.42
N VAL A 124 -7.48 -20.57 11.43
CA VAL A 124 -6.85 -19.24 11.66
C VAL A 124 -7.85 -18.26 12.27
N VAL A 125 -9.08 -18.24 11.77
CA VAL A 125 -10.13 -17.36 12.30
C VAL A 125 -10.53 -17.77 13.72
N ALA A 126 -10.66 -19.07 13.99
CA ALA A 126 -10.96 -19.57 15.34
C ALA A 126 -9.82 -19.24 16.33
N ALA A 127 -8.56 -19.42 15.92
CA ALA A 127 -7.39 -19.09 16.74
C ALA A 127 -7.32 -17.60 17.11
N ALA A 128 -7.83 -16.71 16.24
CA ALA A 128 -7.94 -15.28 16.52
C ALA A 128 -9.12 -14.92 17.45
N GLY A 129 -9.97 -15.88 17.85
CA GLY A 129 -11.17 -15.63 18.66
C GLY A 129 -12.43 -15.36 17.83
N GLY A 130 -12.42 -15.70 16.54
CA GLY A 130 -13.54 -15.55 15.60
C GLY A 130 -13.32 -14.44 14.57
N THR A 131 -14.29 -14.30 13.66
CA THR A 131 -14.18 -13.43 12.48
C THR A 131 -13.95 -11.97 12.82
N LEU A 132 -14.68 -11.45 13.82
CA LEU A 132 -14.57 -10.03 14.18
C LEU A 132 -13.19 -9.70 14.80
N PRO A 133 -12.70 -10.42 15.82
CA PRO A 133 -11.32 -10.25 16.31
C PRO A 133 -10.26 -10.40 15.23
N PHE A 134 -10.39 -11.40 14.36
CA PHE A 134 -9.47 -11.61 13.23
C PHE A 134 -9.37 -10.36 12.34
N LEU A 135 -10.51 -9.84 11.87
CA LEU A 135 -10.56 -8.66 11.01
C LEU A 135 -10.06 -7.39 11.72
N LEU A 136 -10.39 -7.21 13.00
CA LEU A 136 -9.95 -6.05 13.77
C LEU A 136 -8.43 -6.05 13.99
N THR A 137 -7.85 -7.20 14.32
CA THR A 137 -6.40 -7.35 14.47
C THR A 137 -5.70 -6.97 13.17
N TYR A 138 -6.13 -7.53 12.03
CA TYR A 138 -5.53 -7.22 10.74
C TYR A 138 -5.78 -5.80 10.26
N LEU A 139 -6.87 -5.14 10.66
CA LEU A 139 -7.15 -3.74 10.32
C LEU A 139 -6.27 -2.78 11.12
N VAL A 140 -6.16 -3.00 12.44
CA VAL A 140 -5.47 -2.08 13.36
C VAL A 140 -3.96 -2.28 13.29
N ALA A 141 -3.48 -3.53 13.31
CA ALA A 141 -2.06 -3.87 13.29
C ALA A 141 -1.46 -3.90 11.86
N GLY A 142 -1.89 -2.99 11.00
CA GLY A 142 -1.33 -2.85 9.65
C GLY A 142 -1.95 -1.69 8.86
N PRO A 143 -3.00 -1.91 8.05
CA PRO A 143 -3.59 -0.91 7.16
C PRO A 143 -3.91 0.43 7.82
N LEU A 144 -4.60 0.42 8.96
CA LEU A 144 -4.97 1.66 9.65
C LEU A 144 -3.74 2.36 10.25
N ALA A 145 -2.77 1.60 10.73
CA ALA A 145 -1.53 2.07 11.32
C ALA A 145 -0.53 2.61 10.29
N GLU A 146 -0.62 2.18 9.03
CA GLU A 146 0.39 2.48 8.00
C GLU A 146 -0.08 3.49 6.95
N GLU A 147 -1.31 3.36 6.46
CA GLU A 147 -1.73 4.02 5.22
C GLU A 147 -1.88 5.55 5.34
N PHE A 148 -2.14 6.09 6.54
CA PHE A 148 -2.10 7.55 6.73
C PHE A 148 -0.68 8.12 6.54
N GLY A 149 0.36 7.34 6.88
CA GLY A 149 1.73 7.68 6.58
C GLY A 149 2.03 7.60 5.08
N TRP A 150 1.84 6.41 4.50
CA TRP A 150 2.22 6.16 3.11
C TRP A 150 1.36 6.93 2.11
N ARG A 151 0.04 6.78 2.17
CA ARG A 151 -0.92 7.34 1.20
C ARG A 151 -1.45 8.70 1.64
N GLY A 152 -1.50 8.96 2.95
CA GLY A 152 -1.95 10.25 3.50
C GLY A 152 -0.87 11.33 3.55
N TYR A 153 0.41 10.97 3.75
CA TYR A 153 1.49 11.96 3.94
C TYR A 153 2.56 11.92 2.85
N LEU A 154 3.19 10.76 2.64
CA LEU A 154 4.34 10.61 1.74
C LEU A 154 3.93 10.74 0.27
N GLN A 155 2.95 9.93 -0.17
CA GLN A 155 2.49 9.88 -1.56
C GLN A 155 2.08 11.26 -2.10
N PRO A 156 1.20 12.05 -1.44
CA PRO A 156 0.76 13.34 -2.00
C PRO A 156 1.89 14.35 -2.14
N ARG A 157 2.91 14.30 -1.26
CA ARG A 157 4.10 15.17 -1.34
C ARG A 157 5.04 14.76 -2.47
N LEU A 158 5.19 13.46 -2.72
CA LEU A 158 5.93 12.95 -3.88
C LEU A 158 5.22 13.31 -5.19
N ARG A 159 3.89 13.28 -5.24
CA ARG A 159 3.09 13.67 -6.41
C ARG A 159 3.22 15.14 -6.81
N MET A 160 3.70 16.01 -5.91
CA MET A 160 4.01 17.40 -6.26
C MET A 160 5.19 17.52 -7.25
N ARG A 161 6.01 16.47 -7.37
CA ARG A 161 7.21 16.47 -8.23
C ARG A 161 7.23 15.32 -9.23
N TYR A 162 6.77 14.13 -8.84
CA TYR A 162 6.88 12.91 -9.62
C TYR A 162 5.54 12.52 -10.23
N GLY A 163 5.57 11.92 -11.42
CA GLY A 163 4.40 11.28 -12.04
C GLY A 163 3.93 10.03 -11.27
N PRO A 164 2.73 9.49 -11.57
CA PRO A 164 2.14 8.38 -10.80
C PRO A 164 3.06 7.17 -10.66
N LEU A 165 3.69 6.73 -11.76
CA LEU A 165 4.59 5.57 -11.76
C LEU A 165 5.81 5.78 -10.85
N ALA A 166 6.50 6.91 -11.02
CA ALA A 166 7.67 7.22 -10.19
C ALA A 166 7.29 7.37 -8.72
N THR A 167 6.15 7.97 -8.41
CA THR A 167 5.64 8.02 -7.02
C THR A 167 5.37 6.63 -6.47
N ALA A 168 4.63 5.78 -7.18
CA ALA A 168 4.34 4.42 -6.73
C ALA A 168 5.61 3.60 -6.51
N VAL A 169 6.59 3.68 -7.41
CA VAL A 169 7.87 2.98 -7.25
C VAL A 169 8.63 3.46 -6.03
N ILE A 170 8.72 4.78 -5.81
CA ILE A 170 9.42 5.35 -4.63
C ILE A 170 8.72 4.93 -3.33
N VAL A 171 7.39 5.05 -3.26
CA VAL A 171 6.62 4.66 -2.06
C VAL A 171 6.73 3.15 -1.83
N GLY A 172 6.56 2.34 -2.87
CA GLY A 172 6.66 0.89 -2.80
C GLY A 172 8.04 0.40 -2.41
N ALA A 173 9.11 1.02 -2.92
CA ALA A 173 10.48 0.69 -2.52
C ALA A 173 10.76 1.07 -1.05
N ALA A 174 10.33 2.28 -0.63
CA ALA A 174 10.46 2.70 0.77
C ALA A 174 9.67 1.77 1.70
N TRP A 175 8.47 1.36 1.30
CA TRP A 175 7.64 0.44 2.06
C TRP A 175 8.24 -0.98 2.09
N SER A 176 8.82 -1.46 0.98
CA SER A 176 9.53 -2.74 0.92
C SER A 176 10.74 -2.77 1.87
N VAL A 177 11.59 -1.73 1.82
CA VAL A 177 12.73 -1.58 2.75
C VAL A 177 12.27 -1.48 4.20
N TRP A 178 11.15 -0.79 4.46
CA TRP A 178 10.58 -0.68 5.79
C TRP A 178 10.21 -2.04 6.40
N HIS A 179 9.84 -3.05 5.60
CA HIS A 179 9.53 -4.39 6.13
C HIS A 179 10.76 -5.22 6.50
N LEU A 180 11.98 -4.84 6.10
CA LEU A 180 13.18 -5.67 6.30
C LEU A 180 13.38 -6.14 7.76
N PRO A 181 13.18 -5.31 8.80
CA PRO A 181 13.37 -5.77 10.17
C PRO A 181 12.37 -6.87 10.58
N LEU A 182 11.19 -6.93 9.98
CA LEU A 182 10.18 -7.95 10.31
C LEU A 182 10.66 -9.36 9.98
N PHE A 183 11.49 -9.52 8.94
CA PHE A 183 12.09 -10.83 8.62
C PHE A 183 12.98 -11.39 9.74
N LEU A 184 13.43 -10.55 10.66
CA LEU A 184 14.25 -10.93 11.81
C LEU A 184 13.44 -11.12 13.09
N LEU A 185 12.12 -10.90 13.06
CA LEU A 185 11.26 -10.98 14.24
C LEU A 185 10.42 -12.27 14.25
N PRO A 186 10.70 -13.21 15.16
CA PRO A 186 9.92 -14.45 15.28
C PRO A 186 8.42 -14.17 15.50
N GLY A 187 7.57 -14.97 14.85
CA GLY A 187 6.11 -14.83 14.93
C GLY A 187 5.51 -13.79 13.98
N THR A 188 6.30 -13.22 13.05
CA THR A 188 5.78 -12.43 11.93
C THR A 188 5.71 -13.27 10.65
N GLY A 189 4.76 -12.97 9.76
CA GLY A 189 4.66 -13.68 8.48
C GLY A 189 5.91 -13.53 7.60
N GLN A 190 6.60 -12.39 7.69
CA GLN A 190 7.85 -12.14 6.97
C GLN A 190 8.98 -13.03 7.50
N HIS A 191 9.07 -13.26 8.81
CA HIS A 191 10.04 -14.18 9.39
C HIS A 191 9.84 -15.61 8.87
N GLU A 192 8.59 -16.09 8.84
CA GLU A 192 8.25 -17.41 8.29
C GLU A 192 8.58 -17.53 6.80
N MET A 193 8.46 -16.44 6.03
CA MET A 193 8.89 -16.42 4.63
C MET A 193 10.42 -16.50 4.51
N GLY A 194 11.17 -15.89 5.42
CA GLY A 194 12.63 -15.84 5.43
C GLY A 194 13.23 -14.86 4.42
N LEU A 195 14.16 -14.02 4.86
CA LEU A 195 14.68 -12.89 4.06
C LEU A 195 15.41 -13.31 2.77
N PHE A 196 16.16 -14.42 2.84
CA PHE A 196 17.00 -14.91 1.75
C PHE A 196 16.38 -16.09 1.00
N THR A 197 15.06 -16.24 1.08
CA THR A 197 14.30 -17.27 0.34
C THR A 197 13.63 -16.66 -0.88
N ALA A 198 13.17 -17.51 -1.80
CA ALA A 198 12.37 -17.05 -2.94
C ALA A 198 11.10 -16.31 -2.51
N ASN A 199 10.40 -16.81 -1.48
CA ASN A 199 9.15 -16.21 -0.99
C ASN A 199 9.40 -14.83 -0.35
N GLY A 200 10.45 -14.68 0.45
CA GLY A 200 10.79 -13.38 1.04
C GLY A 200 11.19 -12.34 -0.01
N LEU A 201 12.00 -12.73 -1.00
CA LEU A 201 12.37 -11.86 -2.11
C LEU A 201 11.16 -11.47 -2.97
N MET A 202 10.26 -12.43 -3.25
CA MET A 202 9.02 -12.16 -3.99
C MET A 202 8.09 -11.22 -3.22
N PHE A 203 7.98 -11.36 -1.90
CA PHE A 203 7.24 -10.43 -1.05
C PHE A 203 7.81 -9.00 -1.21
N LEU A 204 9.11 -8.82 -1.00
CA LEU A 204 9.76 -7.51 -1.10
C LEU A 204 9.56 -6.87 -2.49
N LEU A 205 9.63 -7.67 -3.55
CA LEU A 205 9.38 -7.22 -4.92
C LEU A 205 7.91 -6.89 -5.17
N MET A 206 6.97 -7.65 -4.60
CA MET A 206 5.52 -7.48 -4.78
C MET A 206 5.00 -6.18 -4.16
N VAL A 207 5.61 -5.70 -3.07
CA VAL A 207 5.23 -4.44 -2.42
C VAL A 207 5.30 -3.24 -3.38
N ILE A 208 6.20 -3.28 -4.37
CA ILE A 208 6.40 -2.20 -5.35
C ILE A 208 5.18 -2.03 -6.29
N PRO A 209 4.78 -3.04 -7.10
CA PRO A 209 3.58 -2.94 -7.92
C PRO A 209 2.32 -2.77 -7.07
N LEU A 210 2.25 -3.34 -5.86
CA LEU A 210 1.11 -3.15 -4.96
C LEU A 210 0.90 -1.66 -4.61
N SER A 211 1.99 -0.90 -4.42
CA SER A 211 1.92 0.54 -4.21
C SER A 211 1.21 1.28 -5.36
N MET A 212 1.41 0.85 -6.61
CA MET A 212 0.72 1.43 -7.77
C MET A 212 -0.78 1.17 -7.75
N THR A 213 -1.20 -0.02 -7.33
CA THR A 213 -2.61 -0.37 -7.13
C THR A 213 -3.26 0.55 -6.09
N PHE A 214 -2.58 0.81 -4.96
CA PHE A 214 -3.13 1.67 -3.91
C PHE A 214 -3.14 3.14 -4.34
N LEU A 215 -2.14 3.59 -5.10
CA LEU A 215 -2.12 4.92 -5.70
C LEU A 215 -3.30 5.12 -6.66
N PHE A 216 -3.58 4.12 -7.50
CA PHE A 216 -4.74 4.15 -8.39
C PHE A 216 -6.07 4.24 -7.64
N LEU A 217 -6.29 3.40 -6.64
CA LEU A 217 -7.51 3.42 -5.81
C LEU A 217 -7.67 4.78 -5.09
N SER A 218 -6.60 5.26 -4.47
CA SER A 218 -6.63 6.49 -3.67
C SER A 218 -6.78 7.75 -4.51
N GLU A 219 -6.06 7.88 -5.63
CA GLU A 219 -6.02 9.10 -6.44
C GLU A 219 -6.92 9.06 -7.67
N ARG A 220 -6.82 8.02 -8.51
CA ARG A 220 -7.55 7.97 -9.78
C ARG A 220 -9.04 7.75 -9.54
N LEU A 221 -9.38 6.82 -8.65
CA LEU A 221 -10.77 6.57 -8.27
C LEU A 221 -11.27 7.54 -7.18
N ARG A 222 -10.38 8.37 -6.62
CA ARG A 222 -10.72 9.34 -5.56
C ARG A 222 -11.22 8.68 -4.27
N GLY A 223 -10.82 7.42 -4.03
CA GLY A 223 -11.15 6.68 -2.81
C GLY A 223 -10.39 7.15 -1.57
N GLY A 224 -9.36 7.99 -1.75
CA GLY A 224 -8.54 8.51 -0.66
C GLY A 224 -7.78 7.41 0.09
N VAL A 225 -7.38 7.72 1.32
CA VAL A 225 -6.63 6.76 2.17
C VAL A 225 -7.49 5.54 2.52
N TRP A 226 -8.81 5.70 2.67
CA TRP A 226 -9.72 4.60 3.03
C TRP A 226 -9.74 3.46 2.01
N SER A 227 -9.72 3.76 0.71
CA SER A 227 -9.64 2.70 -0.30
C SER A 227 -8.32 1.93 -0.25
N ALA A 228 -7.22 2.60 0.14
CA ALA A 228 -5.94 1.93 0.32
C ALA A 228 -5.93 1.07 1.59
N ILE A 229 -6.52 1.56 2.69
CA ILE A 229 -6.72 0.79 3.94
C ILE A 229 -7.49 -0.50 3.66
N VAL A 230 -8.59 -0.43 2.92
CA VAL A 230 -9.41 -1.62 2.63
C VAL A 230 -8.70 -2.58 1.67
N ALA A 231 -8.00 -2.08 0.65
CA ALA A 231 -7.19 -2.94 -0.22
C ALA A 231 -6.06 -3.63 0.56
N HIS A 232 -5.36 -2.90 1.42
CA HIS A 232 -4.31 -3.44 2.28
C HIS A 232 -4.86 -4.50 3.26
N LEU A 233 -6.01 -4.23 3.89
CA LEU A 233 -6.68 -5.23 4.73
C LEU A 233 -6.98 -6.50 3.93
N ALA A 234 -7.50 -6.36 2.71
CA ALA A 234 -7.80 -7.50 1.86
C ALA A 234 -6.54 -8.29 1.45
N VAL A 235 -5.42 -7.61 1.20
CA VAL A 235 -4.11 -8.27 0.97
C VAL A 235 -3.70 -9.09 2.19
N ASN A 236 -3.71 -8.48 3.39
CA ASN A 236 -3.23 -9.15 4.59
C ASN A 236 -4.12 -10.35 4.98
N VAL A 237 -5.44 -10.18 4.91
CA VAL A 237 -6.39 -11.26 5.13
C VAL A 237 -6.19 -12.37 4.11
N ALA A 238 -6.10 -12.04 2.81
CA ALA A 238 -5.92 -13.05 1.77
C ALA A 238 -4.58 -13.78 1.88
N LEU A 239 -3.49 -13.10 2.26
CA LEU A 239 -2.19 -13.74 2.53
C LEU A 239 -2.22 -14.63 3.77
N SER A 240 -2.99 -14.26 4.79
CA SER A 240 -3.16 -15.08 5.99
C SER A 240 -3.99 -16.33 5.74
N LEU A 241 -4.95 -16.26 4.80
CA LEU A 241 -5.82 -17.38 4.45
C LEU A 241 -5.23 -18.27 3.34
N PHE A 242 -4.44 -17.69 2.45
CA PHE A 242 -3.85 -18.33 1.28
C PHE A 242 -2.35 -17.96 1.17
N PRO A 243 -1.52 -18.33 2.15
CA PRO A 243 -0.11 -18.01 2.13
C PRO A 243 0.60 -18.70 0.95
N PRO A 244 1.68 -18.12 0.39
CA PRO A 244 2.43 -18.77 -0.68
C PRO A 244 3.19 -19.99 -0.15
N GLN A 245 2.54 -21.16 -0.19
CA GLN A 245 3.10 -22.45 0.27
C GLN A 245 4.34 -22.89 -0.53
N THR A 246 4.52 -22.34 -1.74
CA THR A 246 5.64 -22.67 -2.64
C THR A 246 6.18 -21.41 -3.33
N PRO A 247 7.44 -21.43 -3.85
CA PRO A 247 7.97 -20.36 -4.69
C PRO A 247 7.12 -20.07 -5.93
N ALA A 248 6.44 -21.08 -6.49
CA ALA A 248 5.51 -20.90 -7.60
C ALA A 248 4.31 -20.06 -7.18
N GLY A 249 3.79 -20.26 -5.96
CA GLY A 249 2.71 -19.45 -5.38
C GLY A 249 3.12 -17.99 -5.24
N GLY A 250 4.30 -17.73 -4.66
CA GLY A 250 4.86 -16.39 -4.58
C GLY A 250 5.04 -15.72 -5.94
N ALA A 251 5.50 -16.48 -6.95
CA ALA A 251 5.67 -15.98 -8.31
C ALA A 251 4.33 -15.58 -8.96
N ILE A 252 3.28 -16.39 -8.77
CA ILE A 252 1.93 -16.09 -9.29
C ILE A 252 1.35 -14.84 -8.59
N GLN A 253 1.54 -14.70 -7.27
CA GLN A 253 1.11 -13.50 -6.54
C GLN A 253 1.81 -12.24 -7.05
N LEU A 254 3.15 -12.29 -7.24
CA LEU A 254 3.92 -11.20 -7.81
C LEU A 254 3.46 -10.85 -9.24
N ALA A 255 3.27 -11.86 -10.09
CA ALA A 255 2.84 -11.67 -11.47
C ALA A 255 1.43 -11.05 -11.55
N THR A 256 0.49 -11.55 -10.74
CA THR A 256 -0.88 -11.04 -10.68
C THR A 256 -0.90 -9.60 -10.18
N THR A 257 -0.17 -9.30 -9.11
CA THR A 257 -0.03 -7.94 -8.58
C THR A 257 0.57 -6.99 -9.62
N SER A 258 1.59 -7.44 -10.35
CA SER A 258 2.24 -6.67 -11.41
C SER A 258 1.29 -6.41 -12.60
N ALA A 259 0.46 -7.38 -12.98
CA ALA A 259 -0.54 -7.22 -14.02
C ALA A 259 -1.62 -6.19 -13.62
N ILE A 260 -2.11 -6.25 -12.37
CA ILE A 260 -3.05 -5.26 -11.81
C ILE A 260 -2.41 -3.86 -11.83
N ALA A 261 -1.18 -3.74 -11.34
CA ALA A 261 -0.44 -2.49 -11.29
C ALA A 261 -0.22 -1.89 -12.68
N PHE A 262 0.09 -2.72 -13.68
CA PHE A 262 0.25 -2.29 -15.06
C PHE A 262 -1.08 -1.79 -15.65
N ALA A 263 -2.18 -2.50 -15.44
CA ALA A 263 -3.51 -2.08 -15.87
C ALA A 263 -3.91 -0.75 -15.20
N ALA A 264 -3.71 -0.64 -13.88
CA ALA A 264 -3.94 0.57 -13.12
C ALA A 264 -3.13 1.75 -13.68
N TRP A 265 -1.84 1.55 -13.96
CA TRP A 265 -0.98 2.55 -14.58
C TRP A 265 -1.46 3.00 -15.96
N ARG A 266 -1.90 2.06 -16.80
CA ARG A 266 -2.47 2.38 -18.11
C ARG A 266 -3.69 3.29 -17.98
N VAL A 267 -4.60 2.99 -17.06
CA VAL A 267 -5.79 3.83 -16.78
C VAL A 267 -5.38 5.19 -16.21
N MET A 268 -4.36 5.24 -15.35
CA MET A 268 -3.85 6.50 -14.80
C MET A 268 -3.23 7.43 -15.84
N ARG A 269 -2.70 6.89 -16.94
CA ARG A 269 -2.14 7.67 -18.05
C ARG A 269 -3.21 8.25 -18.98
N GLN A 270 -4.39 7.66 -19.00
CA GLN A 270 -5.52 8.23 -19.73
C GLN A 270 -5.95 9.52 -19.00
N GLY A 271 -6.26 10.58 -19.75
CA GLY A 271 -6.68 11.88 -19.20
C GLY A 271 -7.85 11.78 -18.21
N PRO A 272 -8.27 12.87 -17.56
CA PRO A 272 -9.47 12.86 -16.74
C PRO A 272 -10.60 12.20 -17.55
N ALA A 273 -11.35 11.27 -16.94
CA ALA A 273 -12.58 10.79 -17.54
C ALA A 273 -13.55 11.98 -17.62
N GLY A 274 -13.46 12.75 -18.70
CA GLY A 274 -14.44 13.76 -19.06
C GLY A 274 -15.70 13.04 -19.55
N PRO A 275 -16.88 13.66 -19.39
CA PRO A 275 -18.07 13.12 -20.03
C PRO A 275 -17.79 13.03 -21.52
N ALA A 276 -18.16 11.90 -22.14
CA ALA A 276 -18.18 11.79 -23.58
C ALA A 276 -18.88 13.04 -24.12
N THR A 277 -18.19 13.82 -24.95
CA THR A 277 -18.79 14.95 -25.65
C THR A 277 -19.97 14.39 -26.46
N ALA A 278 -21.18 14.59 -25.94
CA ALA A 278 -22.39 14.44 -26.73
C ALA A 278 -22.25 15.42 -27.89
N ASP A 279 -22.15 14.82 -29.06
CA ASP A 279 -21.92 15.44 -30.35
C ASP A 279 -22.77 16.71 -30.52
N GLY A 280 -22.11 17.84 -30.67
CA GLY A 280 -22.74 19.15 -30.89
C GLY A 280 -23.31 19.25 -32.31
N ARG A 281 -24.40 18.54 -32.57
CA ARG A 281 -25.22 18.76 -33.76
C ARG A 281 -26.35 19.71 -33.43
N VAL A 282 -26.14 20.98 -33.74
CA VAL A 282 -27.24 21.93 -33.94
C VAL A 282 -27.98 21.47 -35.21
N PRO A 283 -29.29 21.18 -35.19
CA PRO A 283 -30.05 20.99 -36.42
C PRO A 283 -30.11 22.34 -37.14
N SER A 284 -29.63 22.39 -38.37
CA SER A 284 -29.91 23.51 -39.27
C SER A 284 -31.39 23.47 -39.63
N SER A 285 -32.19 24.35 -39.03
CA SER A 285 -33.54 24.64 -39.49
C SER A 285 -33.49 25.69 -40.59
N VAL A 286 -34.07 25.28 -41.72
CA VAL A 286 -34.59 26.08 -42.84
C VAL A 286 -35.48 27.21 -42.35
#